data_AF-A0A519KKZ2-F1
#
_entry.id   AF-A0A519KKZ2-F1
#
_cell.length_a   1.000
_cell.length_b   1.000
_cell.length_c   1.000
_cell.angle_alpha   90.00
_cell.angle_beta   90.00
_cell.angle_gamma   90.00
#
_symmetry.space_group_name_H-M   'P 1'
#
loop_
_entity.id
_entity.type
_entity.pdbx_description
1 polymer ?
#
loop_
_entity_poly.entity_id
_entity_poly.type
_entity_poly.pdbx_seq_one_letter_code
_entity_poly.pdbx_strand_id
1 'polypeptide(L)'
;MQNGMANPDNAGAASTDYLNIFGITALAYLWAQMAKTAQTKIAAGDTDPFYVTKLQTGRYFVERILPDAGAHLKKLKTGADVLMAMPAEAF
;
A
#
# COMPACT_ATOMS: atom_id res chain seq x y z
N MET A 1 -3.31 -6.47 14.64
CA MET A 1 -4.59 -6.07 15.26
C MET A 1 -4.97 -6.95 16.45
N GLN A 2 -4.91 -8.28 16.36
CA GLN A 2 -5.30 -9.18 17.48
C GLN A 2 -4.54 -8.94 18.79
N ASN A 3 -3.32 -8.36 18.75
CA ASN A 3 -2.50 -8.09 19.94
C ASN A 3 -2.52 -6.62 20.42
N GLY A 4 -3.17 -5.70 19.69
CA GLY A 4 -3.08 -4.26 19.97
C GLY A 4 -3.92 -3.79 21.15
N MET A 5 -5.07 -4.42 21.39
CA MET A 5 -5.89 -4.12 22.58
C MET A 5 -5.33 -4.73 23.86
N ALA A 6 -4.55 -5.82 23.75
CA ALA A 6 -3.91 -6.47 24.88
C ALA A 6 -2.56 -5.82 25.25
N ASN A 7 -1.85 -5.28 24.26
CA ASN A 7 -0.60 -4.54 24.46
C ASN A 7 -0.54 -3.33 23.51
N PRO A 8 -0.65 -2.08 24.02
CA PRO A 8 -0.55 -0.85 23.25
C PRO A 8 0.73 -0.72 22.42
N ASP A 9 1.85 -1.28 22.86
CA ASP A 9 3.13 -1.19 22.14
C ASP A 9 3.04 -1.90 20.79
N ASN A 10 2.29 -3.00 20.70
CA ASN A 10 2.04 -3.68 19.42
C ASN A 10 1.19 -2.84 18.47
N ALA A 11 0.30 -1.99 19.00
CA ALA A 11 -0.45 -1.05 18.17
C ALA A 11 0.45 0.09 17.68
N GLY A 12 1.30 0.63 18.57
CA GLY A 12 2.29 1.66 18.22
C GLY A 12 3.26 1.20 17.15
N ALA A 13 3.90 0.04 17.36
CA ALA A 13 4.85 -0.58 16.44
C ALA A 13 4.27 -0.85 15.04
N ALA A 14 2.97 -1.14 14.95
CA ALA A 14 2.30 -1.45 13.68
C ALA A 14 1.75 -0.23 12.93
N SER A 15 1.69 0.94 13.56
CA SER A 15 0.92 2.10 13.06
C SER A 15 1.40 2.61 11.70
N THR A 16 2.72 2.79 11.51
CA THR A 16 3.30 3.29 10.27
C THR A 16 3.16 2.30 9.12
N ASP A 17 3.41 1.01 9.35
CA ASP A 17 3.22 -0.02 8.33
C ASP A 17 1.74 -0.13 7.92
N TYR A 18 0.82 -0.03 8.89
CA TYR A 18 -0.61 -0.01 8.59
C TYR A 18 -1.00 1.17 7.70
N LEU A 19 -0.52 2.39 8.02
CA LEU A 19 -0.80 3.58 7.22
C LEU A 19 -0.33 3.42 5.77
N ASN A 20 0.87 2.84 5.57
CA ASN A 20 1.38 2.56 4.22
C ASN A 20 0.54 1.52 3.48
N ILE A 21 0.15 0.42 4.13
CA ILE A 21 -0.74 -0.59 3.53
C ILE A 21 -2.05 0.06 3.09
N PHE A 22 -2.65 0.88 3.96
CA PHE A 22 -3.89 1.59 3.65
C PHE A 22 -3.72 2.52 2.44
N GLY A 23 -2.67 3.35 2.42
CA GLY A 23 -2.40 4.29 1.33
C GLY A 23 -2.17 3.59 0.00
N ILE A 24 -1.34 2.53 -0.03
CA ILE A 24 -1.07 1.74 -1.23
C ILE A 24 -2.36 1.08 -1.75
N THR A 25 -3.18 0.53 -0.85
CA THR A 25 -4.46 -0.11 -1.21
C THR A 25 -5.45 0.91 -1.79
N ALA A 26 -5.56 2.09 -1.17
CA ALA A 26 -6.41 3.17 -1.66
C ALA A 26 -5.98 3.65 -3.06
N LEU A 27 -4.67 3.80 -3.28
CA LEU A 27 -4.15 4.14 -4.61
C LEU A 27 -4.39 3.04 -5.63
N ALA A 28 -4.26 1.77 -5.26
CA ALA A 28 -4.58 0.65 -6.16
C ALA A 28 -6.06 0.69 -6.61
N TYR A 29 -6.97 1.00 -5.68
CA TYR A 29 -8.39 1.18 -5.99
C TYR A 29 -8.63 2.34 -6.97
N LEU A 30 -7.99 3.49 -6.75
CA LEU A 30 -8.09 4.64 -7.66
C LEU A 30 -7.50 4.34 -9.05
N TRP A 31 -6.38 3.61 -9.12
CA TRP A 31 -5.83 3.12 -10.38
C TRP A 31 -6.78 2.18 -11.12
N ALA A 32 -7.46 1.27 -10.42
CA ALA A 32 -8.45 0.40 -11.02
C ALA A 32 -9.63 1.18 -11.62
N GLN A 33 -10.11 2.22 -10.92
CA GLN A 33 -11.16 3.10 -11.44
C GLN A 33 -10.70 3.89 -12.68
N MET A 34 -9.50 4.47 -12.65
CA MET A 34 -8.93 5.17 -13.81
C MET A 34 -8.75 4.22 -15.01
N ALA A 35 -8.27 2.99 -14.76
CA ALA A 35 -8.07 1.99 -15.80
C ALA A 35 -9.39 1.57 -16.46
N LYS A 36 -10.46 1.42 -15.67
CA LYS A 36 -11.80 1.15 -16.20
C LYS A 36 -12.26 2.27 -17.13
N THR A 37 -12.14 3.53 -16.71
CA THR A 37 -12.54 4.68 -17.53
C THR A 37 -11.71 4.78 -18.82
N ALA A 38 -10.39 4.61 -18.73
CA ALA A 38 -9.50 4.64 -19.89
C ALA A 38 -9.85 3.55 -20.91
N GLN A 39 -10.10 2.31 -20.44
CA GLN A 39 -10.55 1.22 -21.31
C GLN A 39 -11.88 1.52 -21.98
N THR A 40 -12.86 2.08 -21.25
CA THR A 40 -14.15 2.47 -21.84
C THR A 40 -13.98 3.52 -22.94
N LYS A 41 -13.11 4.52 -22.75
CA LYS A 41 -12.86 5.57 -23.74
C LYS A 41 -12.20 5.01 -25.00
N ILE A 42 -11.17 4.18 -24.84
CA ILE A 42 -10.51 3.47 -25.95
C ILE A 42 -11.53 2.61 -26.72
N ALA A 43 -12.37 1.85 -26.00
CA ALA A 43 -13.40 1.01 -26.63
C ALA A 43 -14.47 1.81 -27.38
N ALA A 44 -14.72 3.06 -26.99
CA ALA A 44 -15.62 3.98 -27.68
C ALA A 44 -14.98 4.66 -28.91
N GLY A 45 -13.74 4.32 -29.26
CA GLY A 45 -13.02 4.86 -30.42
C GLY A 45 -12.24 6.14 -30.16
N ASP A 46 -12.05 6.53 -28.89
CA ASP A 46 -11.19 7.66 -28.54
C ASP A 46 -9.72 7.31 -28.85
N THR A 47 -9.02 8.22 -29.52
CA THR A 47 -7.63 8.03 -30.00
C THR A 47 -6.61 8.85 -29.22
N ASP A 48 -7.03 9.53 -28.15
CA ASP A 48 -6.13 10.29 -27.29
C ASP A 48 -5.09 9.33 -26.61
N PRO A 49 -3.77 9.54 -26.83
CA PRO A 49 -2.73 8.71 -26.24
C PRO A 49 -2.70 8.76 -24.70
N PHE A 50 -3.37 9.73 -24.08
CA PHE A 50 -3.52 9.84 -22.63
C PHE A 50 -4.08 8.55 -21.99
N TYR A 51 -5.09 7.92 -22.61
CA TYR A 51 -5.73 6.73 -22.03
C TYR A 51 -4.82 5.51 -22.04
N VAL A 52 -4.08 5.30 -23.13
CA VAL A 52 -3.06 4.23 -23.22
C VAL A 52 -1.96 4.48 -22.20
N THR A 53 -1.48 5.71 -22.09
CA THR A 53 -0.46 6.11 -21.11
C THR A 53 -0.95 5.87 -19.67
N LYS A 54 -2.22 6.17 -19.37
CA LYS A 54 -2.81 5.88 -18.05
C LYS A 54 -2.81 4.40 -17.71
N LEU A 55 -3.10 3.53 -18.67
CA LEU A 55 -3.05 2.08 -18.44
C LEU A 55 -1.62 1.60 -18.19
N GLN A 56 -0.65 2.11 -18.95
CA GLN A 56 0.77 1.78 -18.76
C GLN A 56 1.27 2.22 -17.38
N THR A 57 0.98 3.45 -16.96
CA THR A 57 1.37 3.95 -15.63
C THR A 57 0.68 3.18 -14.51
N GLY A 58 -0.61 2.86 -14.65
CA GLY A 58 -1.33 2.04 -13.68
C GLY A 58 -0.74 0.64 -13.56
N ARG A 59 -0.31 0.03 -14.67
CA ARG A 59 0.38 -1.26 -14.66
C ARG A 59 1.70 -1.20 -13.91
N TYR A 60 2.50 -0.15 -14.13
CA TYR A 60 3.72 0.09 -13.36
C TYR A 60 3.44 0.14 -11.85
N PHE A 61 2.41 0.89 -11.43
CA PHE A 61 2.04 0.95 -10.01
C PHE A 61 1.71 -0.45 -9.44
N VAL A 62 0.91 -1.23 -10.16
CA VAL A 62 0.51 -2.58 -9.73
C VAL A 62 1.70 -3.54 -9.65
N GLU A 63 2.63 -3.48 -10.59
CA GLU A 63 3.76 -4.42 -10.63
C GLU A 63 4.95 -3.99 -9.76
N ARG A 64 5.13 -2.68 -9.53
CA ARG A 64 6.34 -2.14 -8.90
C ARG A 64 6.11 -1.53 -7.52
N ILE A 65 4.91 -1.05 -7.22
CA ILE A 65 4.60 -0.32 -5.98
C ILE A 65 3.65 -1.10 -5.08
N LEU A 66 2.59 -1.69 -5.64
CA LEU A 66 1.62 -2.48 -4.87
C LEU A 66 2.27 -3.63 -4.05
N PRO A 67 3.33 -4.33 -4.52
CA PRO A 67 4.00 -5.35 -3.71
C PRO A 67 4.56 -4.85 -2.38
N ASP A 68 4.84 -3.55 -2.23
CA ASP A 68 5.33 -2.96 -0.98
C ASP A 68 4.33 -3.12 0.17
N ALA A 69 3.02 -3.17 -0.13
CA ALA A 69 2.01 -3.49 0.88
C ALA A 69 2.24 -4.87 1.53
N GLY A 70 2.76 -5.83 0.76
CA GLY A 70 3.15 -7.15 1.28
C GLY A 70 4.37 -7.08 2.22
N ALA A 71 5.34 -6.21 1.92
CA ALA A 71 6.49 -5.98 2.79
C ALA A 71 6.07 -5.29 4.09
N HIS A 72 5.24 -4.25 4.02
CA HIS A 72 4.66 -3.60 5.20
C HIS A 72 3.81 -4.56 6.03
N LEU A 73 3.03 -5.45 5.40
CA LEU A 73 2.25 -6.46 6.12
C LEU A 73 3.15 -7.42 6.90
N LYS A 74 4.31 -7.79 6.35
CA LYS A 74 5.29 -8.63 7.06
C LYS A 74 5.85 -7.89 8.28
N LYS A 75 6.26 -6.63 8.14
CA LYS A 75 6.74 -5.79 9.25
C LYS A 75 5.69 -5.60 10.33
N LEU A 76 4.46 -5.26 9.93
CA LEU A 76 3.32 -5.11 10.84
C LEU A 76 3.09 -6.36 11.70
N LYS A 77 3.37 -7.56 11.17
CA LYS A 77 3.18 -8.84 11.86
C LYS A 77 4.31 -9.19 12.84
N THR A 78 5.45 -8.50 12.84
CA THR A 78 6.56 -8.81 13.76
C THR A 78 6.29 -8.37 15.20
N GLY A 79 5.36 -7.45 15.41
CA GLY A 79 5.04 -6.92 16.74
C GLY A 79 6.12 -5.97 17.28
N ALA A 80 5.98 -5.61 18.55
CA ALA A 80 6.81 -4.61 19.21
C ALA A 80 8.14 -5.15 19.77
N ASP A 81 8.28 -6.46 19.94
CA ASP A 81 9.39 -7.08 20.70
C ASP A 81 10.78 -6.60 20.23
N VAL A 82 11.04 -6.60 18.92
CA VAL A 82 12.32 -6.13 18.35
C VAL A 82 12.57 -4.63 18.61
N LEU A 83 11.51 -3.81 18.60
CA LEU A 83 11.63 -2.37 18.83
C LEU A 83 11.82 -2.05 20.31
N MET A 84 11.16 -2.81 21.19
CA MET A 84 11.15 -2.59 22.63
C MET A 84 12.27 -3.34 23.37
N ALA A 85 12.99 -4.23 22.71
CA ALA A 85 14.10 -4.98 23.30
C ALA A 85 15.38 -4.14 23.46
N MET A 86 15.54 -3.05 22.71
CA MET A 86 16.73 -2.21 22.79
C MET A 86 16.61 -1.23 23.97
N PRO A 87 17.56 -1.23 24.93
CA PRO A 87 17.52 -0.27 26.02
C PRO A 87 17.73 1.15 25.50
N ALA A 88 17.09 2.12 26.15
CA ALA A 88 17.09 3.51 25.72
C ALA A 88 18.51 4.10 25.69
N GLU A 89 19.41 3.64 26.56
CA GLU A 89 20.80 4.09 26.67
C GLU A 89 21.69 3.63 25.49
N ALA A 90 21.17 2.78 24.60
CA ALA A 90 21.89 2.28 23.42
C ALA A 90 21.62 3.10 22.13
N PHE A 91 20.82 4.17 22.20
CA PHE A 91 20.52 5.10 21.09
C PHE A 91 21.30 6.41 21.23
#